data_AF-A0A923Z9K9-F1
#
_entry.id   AF-A0A923Z9K9-F1
#
_cell.length_a   1.000
_cell.length_b   1.000
_cell.length_c   1.000
_cell.angle_alpha   90.00
_cell.angle_beta   90.00
_cell.angle_gamma   90.00
#
_symmetry.space_group_name_H-M   'P 1'
#
loop_
_entity.id
_entity.type
_entity.pdbx_description
1 polymer ?
#
loop_
_entity_poly.entity_id
_entity_poly.type
_entity_poly.pdbx_seq_one_letter_code
_entity_poly.pdbx_strand_id
1 'polypeptide(L)'
;MPSNAAAAVSASSIAPREAEFFGRLAADWWDPRGSSAMLHRITPLRSGLIHDAVSAHFGRDAKARVPLIGLWALDIGCGAGLMTEPLARMGAATTGIDAAPENIAAAAAHAAAGGLAIDYLATSVEALAVTGATFNIITCLEVVEHVADRDSFFAALAALLAP
;
A
#
# COMPACT_ATOMS: atom_id res chain seq x y z
N MET A 1 8.44 -44.68 0.17
CA MET A 1 7.34 -43.84 0.70
C MET A 1 7.54 -43.69 2.21
N PRO A 2 7.45 -42.49 2.81
CA PRO A 2 7.21 -41.18 2.20
C PRO A 2 8.36 -40.19 2.44
N SER A 3 8.70 -39.45 1.37
CA SER A 3 9.36 -38.16 1.44
C SER A 3 8.33 -37.19 2.04
N ASN A 4 8.55 -36.76 3.28
CA ASN A 4 7.73 -35.74 3.90
C ASN A 4 8.24 -34.37 3.42
N ALA A 5 7.83 -33.97 2.23
CA ALA A 5 7.87 -32.57 1.83
C ALA A 5 6.89 -31.85 2.76
N ALA A 6 7.41 -31.35 3.88
CA ALA A 6 6.70 -30.39 4.70
C ALA A 6 6.42 -29.19 3.79
N ALA A 7 5.17 -29.06 3.37
CA ALA A 7 4.66 -27.88 2.73
C ALA A 7 5.13 -26.67 3.54
N ALA A 8 5.86 -25.76 2.89
CA ALA A 8 6.16 -24.46 3.46
C ALA A 8 4.81 -23.80 3.75
N VAL A 9 4.42 -23.82 5.01
CA VAL A 9 3.27 -23.05 5.48
C VAL A 9 3.66 -21.60 5.24
N SER A 10 2.96 -20.95 4.31
CA SER A 10 3.06 -19.52 4.04
C SER A 10 2.91 -18.76 5.37
N ALA A 11 4.05 -18.41 5.97
CA ALA A 11 4.07 -17.59 7.17
C ALA A 11 3.80 -16.16 6.70
N SER A 12 2.59 -15.68 6.96
CA SER A 12 2.27 -14.28 6.72
C SER A 12 3.27 -13.41 7.48
N SER A 13 3.86 -12.42 6.80
CA SER A 13 4.80 -11.50 7.43
C SER A 13 4.12 -10.47 8.33
N ILE A 14 2.79 -10.52 8.42
CA ILE A 14 1.96 -9.69 9.29
C ILE A 14 2.20 -10.06 10.76
N ALA A 15 2.56 -9.06 11.57
CA ALA A 15 2.52 -9.16 13.03
C ALA A 15 1.12 -8.81 13.55
N PRO A 16 0.34 -9.76 14.11
CA PRO A 16 -1.07 -9.51 14.46
C PRO A 16 -1.28 -8.41 15.50
N ARG A 17 -0.33 -8.28 16.46
CA ARG A 17 -0.41 -7.24 17.50
C ARG A 17 -0.24 -5.83 16.93
N GLU A 18 0.61 -5.68 15.92
CA GLU A 18 0.81 -4.39 15.25
C GLU A 18 -0.44 -4.04 14.45
N ALA A 19 -0.99 -4.99 13.68
CA ALA A 19 -2.23 -4.78 12.93
C ALA A 19 -3.39 -4.36 13.85
N GLU A 20 -3.57 -5.03 14.99
CA GLU A 20 -4.60 -4.66 15.97
C GLU A 20 -4.34 -3.27 16.59
N PHE A 21 -3.08 -2.93 16.87
CA PHE A 21 -2.72 -1.62 17.41
C PHE A 21 -3.09 -0.48 16.46
N PHE A 22 -2.74 -0.59 15.18
CA PHE A 22 -3.06 0.43 14.18
C PHE A 22 -4.55 0.45 13.82
N GLY A 23 -5.21 -0.71 13.78
CA GLY A 23 -6.65 -0.79 13.52
C GLY A 23 -7.49 0.00 14.55
N ARG A 24 -7.07 0.05 15.81
CA ARG A 24 -7.73 0.89 16.85
C ARG A 24 -7.63 2.39 16.60
N LEU A 25 -6.66 2.84 15.79
CA LEU A 25 -6.43 4.26 15.46
C LEU A 25 -7.17 4.68 14.17
N ALA A 26 -7.78 3.74 13.44
CA ALA A 26 -8.38 3.98 12.12
C ALA A 26 -9.38 5.16 12.09
N ALA A 27 -10.20 5.32 13.14
CA ALA A 27 -11.21 6.38 13.21
C ALA A 27 -10.62 7.80 13.30
N ASP A 28 -9.41 7.95 13.86
CA ASP A 28 -8.72 9.24 14.03
C ASP A 28 -7.69 9.51 12.90
N TRP A 29 -7.53 8.55 11.99
CA TRP A 29 -6.43 8.54 11.01
C TRP A 29 -6.42 9.76 10.07
N TRP A 30 -7.60 10.30 9.77
CA TRP A 30 -7.78 11.47 8.91
C TRP A 30 -7.90 12.80 9.68
N ASP A 31 -7.79 12.83 11.02
CA ASP A 31 -7.61 14.09 11.74
C ASP A 31 -6.15 14.58 11.56
N PRO A 32 -5.91 15.73 10.91
CA PRO A 32 -4.56 16.27 10.72
C PRO A 32 -3.85 16.66 12.02
N ARG A 33 -4.56 16.64 13.16
CA ARG A 33 -4.03 16.89 14.52
C ARG A 33 -4.11 15.65 15.42
N GLY A 34 -4.61 14.53 14.89
CA GLY A 34 -4.77 13.26 15.61
C GLY A 34 -3.50 12.43 15.69
N SER A 35 -3.65 11.13 15.95
CA SER A 35 -2.53 10.19 16.12
C SER A 35 -1.60 10.11 14.91
N SER A 36 -2.14 10.34 13.72
CA SER A 36 -1.43 10.28 12.44
C SER A 36 -0.95 11.65 11.93
N ALA A 37 -0.98 12.71 12.75
CA ALA A 37 -0.67 14.08 12.33
C ALA A 37 0.69 14.23 11.63
N MET A 38 1.72 13.47 12.05
CA MET A 38 3.02 13.50 11.37
C MET A 38 2.95 12.92 9.95
N LEU A 39 2.13 11.89 9.72
CA LEU A 39 1.92 11.33 8.39
C LEU A 39 1.24 12.33 7.47
N HIS A 40 0.26 13.10 7.97
CA HIS A 40 -0.35 14.20 7.21
C HIS A 40 0.66 15.26 6.78
N ARG A 41 1.63 15.59 7.64
CA ARG A 41 2.67 16.59 7.34
C ARG A 41 3.70 16.13 6.32
N ILE A 42 4.14 14.87 6.40
CA ILE A 42 5.15 14.32 5.49
C ILE A 42 4.56 13.85 4.15
N THR A 43 3.27 13.52 4.11
CA THR A 43 2.62 12.97 2.91
C THR A 43 2.76 13.88 1.68
N PRO A 44 2.49 15.20 1.74
CA PRO A 44 2.68 16.08 0.58
C PRO A 44 4.12 16.07 0.03
N LEU A 45 5.11 15.96 0.92
CA LEU A 45 6.53 15.92 0.52
C LEU A 45 6.86 14.60 -0.17
N ARG A 46 6.54 13.47 0.45
CA ARG A 46 6.85 12.15 -0.11
C ARG A 46 6.04 11.86 -1.38
N SER A 47 4.80 12.34 -1.47
CA SER A 47 4.01 12.22 -2.70
C SER A 47 4.63 13.00 -3.85
N GLY A 48 5.19 14.18 -3.58
CA GLY A 48 5.95 14.95 -4.57
C GLY A 48 7.22 14.22 -5.04
N LEU A 49 7.98 13.65 -4.10
CA LEU A 49 9.17 12.86 -4.44
C LEU A 49 8.83 11.63 -5.31
N ILE A 50 7.78 10.89 -4.94
CA ILE A 50 7.31 9.71 -5.68
C ILE A 50 6.83 10.13 -7.07
N HIS A 51 6.03 11.20 -7.15
CA HIS A 51 5.56 11.77 -8.41
C HIS A 51 6.71 12.09 -9.37
N ASP A 52 7.73 12.81 -8.88
CA ASP A 52 8.85 13.24 -9.72
C ASP A 52 9.69 12.03 -10.18
N ALA A 53 9.96 11.09 -9.27
CA ALA A 53 10.72 9.88 -9.58
C ALA A 53 10.00 8.99 -10.60
N VAL A 54 8.71 8.74 -10.40
CA VAL A 54 7.89 7.91 -11.29
C VAL A 54 7.72 8.60 -12.65
N SER A 55 7.49 9.92 -12.66
CA SER A 55 7.37 10.66 -13.93
C SER A 55 8.66 10.60 -14.73
N ALA A 56 9.82 10.78 -14.10
CA ALA A 56 11.11 10.65 -14.76
C ALA A 56 11.34 9.21 -15.28
N HIS A 57 11.02 8.19 -14.47
CA HIS A 57 11.22 6.79 -14.84
C HIS A 57 10.38 6.37 -16.06
N PHE A 58 9.10 6.76 -16.10
CA PHE A 58 8.18 6.41 -17.19
C PHE A 58 8.11 7.45 -18.31
N GLY A 59 8.97 8.48 -18.30
CA GLY A 59 8.99 9.55 -19.31
C GLY A 59 7.68 10.35 -19.39
N ARG A 60 7.02 10.57 -18.24
CA ARG A 60 5.75 11.29 -18.13
C ARG A 60 5.98 12.78 -17.98
N ASP A 61 5.03 13.57 -18.48
CA ASP A 61 4.99 15.00 -18.18
C ASP A 61 4.51 15.21 -16.74
N ALA A 62 5.45 15.56 -15.86
CA ALA A 62 5.20 15.88 -14.45
C ALA A 62 4.22 17.06 -14.23
N LYS A 63 3.91 17.84 -15.27
CA LYS A 63 2.91 18.92 -15.21
C LYS A 63 1.53 18.49 -15.69
N ALA A 64 1.40 17.28 -16.22
CA ALA A 64 0.11 16.75 -16.62
C ALA A 64 -0.82 16.63 -15.42
N ARG A 65 -2.14 16.79 -15.64
CA ARG A 65 -3.14 16.66 -14.58
C ARG A 65 -3.23 15.26 -13.98
N VAL A 66 -2.95 14.25 -14.80
CA VAL A 66 -2.96 12.82 -14.44
C VAL A 66 -1.70 12.14 -14.96
N PRO A 67 -0.52 12.46 -14.39
CA PRO A 67 0.78 12.03 -14.94
C PRO A 67 0.97 10.51 -14.89
N LEU A 68 0.23 9.81 -14.02
CA LEU A 68 0.34 8.37 -13.81
C LEU A 68 -0.74 7.56 -14.54
N ILE A 69 -1.47 8.18 -15.46
CA ILE A 69 -2.52 7.49 -16.23
C ILE A 69 -1.99 6.27 -16.98
N GLY A 70 -2.73 5.16 -16.87
CA GLY A 70 -2.37 3.89 -17.48
C GLY A 70 -1.29 3.10 -16.73
N LEU A 71 -0.85 3.58 -15.56
CA LEU A 71 0.00 2.83 -14.63
C LEU A 71 -0.85 2.18 -13.53
N TRP A 72 -0.41 1.03 -13.08
CA TRP A 72 -0.98 0.32 -11.92
C TRP A 72 -0.09 0.54 -10.70
N ALA A 73 -0.69 1.01 -9.60
CA ALA A 73 0.00 1.33 -8.37
C ALA A 73 -0.50 0.48 -7.21
N LEU A 74 0.42 -0.03 -6.39
CA LEU A 74 0.15 -0.72 -5.14
C LEU A 74 0.74 0.08 -3.98
N ASP A 75 -0.07 0.35 -2.96
CA ASP A 75 0.37 0.93 -1.69
C ASP A 75 0.28 -0.13 -0.58
N ILE A 76 1.43 -0.58 -0.10
CA ILE A 76 1.56 -1.63 0.92
C ILE A 76 1.57 -0.99 2.30
N GLY A 77 0.77 -1.51 3.23
CA GLY A 77 0.53 -0.90 4.54
C GLY A 77 -0.10 0.47 4.40
N CYS A 78 -1.15 0.55 3.57
CA CYS A 78 -1.75 1.83 3.17
C CYS A 78 -2.41 2.60 4.32
N GLY A 79 -2.66 1.95 5.47
CA GLY A 79 -3.42 2.51 6.57
C GLY A 79 -4.78 2.99 6.08
N ALA A 80 -5.18 4.21 6.47
CA ALA A 80 -6.42 4.81 5.98
C ALA A 80 -6.28 5.53 4.60
N GLY A 81 -5.21 5.27 3.83
CA GLY A 81 -5.10 5.72 2.43
C GLY A 81 -4.38 7.05 2.19
N LEU A 82 -3.57 7.52 3.13
CA LEU A 82 -2.90 8.83 3.02
C LEU A 82 -1.98 8.95 1.79
N MET A 83 -1.29 7.87 1.41
CA MET A 83 -0.46 7.84 0.19
C MET A 83 -1.22 7.28 -1.01
N THR A 84 -2.13 6.33 -0.77
CA THR A 84 -2.96 5.70 -1.80
C THR A 84 -3.82 6.71 -2.56
N GLU A 85 -4.47 7.65 -1.85
CA GLU A 85 -5.31 8.64 -2.51
C GLU A 85 -4.54 9.63 -3.42
N PRO A 86 -3.37 10.17 -3.02
CA PRO A 86 -2.51 10.90 -3.95
C PRO A 86 -2.17 10.13 -5.23
N LEU A 87 -1.84 8.82 -5.15
CA LEU A 87 -1.57 8.01 -6.34
C LEU A 87 -2.78 7.94 -7.28
N ALA A 88 -3.97 7.71 -6.72
CA ALA A 88 -5.22 7.68 -7.47
C ALA A 88 -5.56 9.05 -8.09
N ARG A 89 -5.37 10.15 -7.33
CA ARG A 89 -5.58 11.52 -7.84
C ARG A 89 -4.63 11.87 -8.99
N MET A 90 -3.43 11.31 -9.00
CA MET A 90 -2.48 11.42 -10.12
C MET A 90 -2.81 10.52 -11.32
N GLY A 91 -3.88 9.71 -11.23
CA GLY A 91 -4.43 8.95 -12.35
C GLY A 91 -3.99 7.49 -12.44
N ALA A 92 -3.23 6.98 -11.47
CA ALA A 92 -2.89 5.56 -11.43
C ALA A 92 -4.13 4.72 -11.06
N ALA A 93 -4.29 3.54 -11.68
CA ALA A 93 -5.23 2.55 -11.16
C ALA A 93 -4.61 1.96 -9.89
N THR A 94 -5.24 2.24 -8.75
CA THR A 94 -4.58 2.12 -7.46
C THR A 94 -5.22 1.05 -6.59
N THR A 95 -4.38 0.18 -6.04
CA THR A 95 -4.74 -0.78 -4.99
C THR A 95 -4.02 -0.42 -3.70
N GLY A 96 -4.72 -0.36 -2.58
CA GLY A 96 -4.14 -0.23 -1.25
C GLY A 96 -4.33 -1.51 -0.45
N ILE A 97 -3.27 -2.03 0.16
CA ILE A 97 -3.37 -3.19 1.05
C ILE A 97 -2.90 -2.86 2.46
N ASP A 98 -3.58 -3.41 3.46
CA ASP A 98 -3.22 -3.28 4.87
C ASP A 98 -3.63 -4.55 5.61
N ALA A 99 -2.91 -4.85 6.69
CA ALA A 99 -3.19 -6.00 7.53
C ALA A 99 -4.43 -5.80 8.42
N ALA A 100 -4.76 -4.55 8.75
CA ALA A 100 -5.87 -4.18 9.63
C ALA A 100 -7.16 -3.91 8.82
N PRO A 101 -8.21 -4.73 8.95
CA PRO A 101 -9.48 -4.50 8.27
C PRO A 101 -10.13 -3.15 8.61
N GLU A 102 -9.91 -2.65 9.83
CA GLU A 102 -10.43 -1.35 10.28
C GLU A 102 -9.81 -0.18 9.50
N ASN A 103 -8.49 -0.25 9.23
CA ASN A 103 -7.80 0.73 8.40
C ASN A 103 -8.35 0.72 6.98
N ILE A 104 -8.53 -0.46 6.39
CA ILE A 104 -9.11 -0.65 5.06
C ILE A 104 -10.54 -0.09 4.97
N ALA A 105 -11.36 -0.35 5.99
CA ALA A 105 -12.72 0.19 6.04
C ALA A 105 -12.71 1.73 6.10
N ALA A 106 -11.83 2.32 6.91
CA ALA A 106 -11.67 3.77 6.99
C ALA A 106 -11.16 4.37 5.67
N ALA A 107 -10.18 3.73 5.03
CA ALA A 107 -9.63 4.13 3.74
C ALA A 107 -10.69 4.12 2.64
N ALA A 108 -11.45 3.03 2.54
CA ALA A 108 -12.52 2.88 1.55
C ALA A 108 -13.64 3.91 1.76
N ALA A 109 -14.03 4.16 3.02
CA ALA A 109 -15.04 5.17 3.34
C ALA A 109 -14.58 6.59 2.97
N HIS A 110 -13.33 6.95 3.28
CA HIS A 110 -12.77 8.27 2.96
C HIS A 110 -12.62 8.47 1.44
N ALA A 111 -12.10 7.46 0.74
CA ALA A 111 -11.98 7.49 -0.72
C ALA A 111 -13.34 7.62 -1.40
N ALA A 112 -14.36 6.87 -0.95
CA ALA A 112 -15.72 6.97 -1.47
C ALA A 112 -16.33 8.37 -1.25
N ALA A 113 -16.15 8.95 -0.06
CA ALA A 113 -16.58 10.33 0.22
C ALA A 113 -15.86 11.36 -0.67
N GLY A 114 -14.61 11.09 -1.06
CA GLY A 114 -13.82 11.89 -1.99
C GLY A 114 -14.07 11.60 -3.48
N GLY A 115 -14.94 10.63 -3.82
CA GLY A 115 -15.22 10.22 -5.21
C GLY A 115 -14.03 9.54 -5.91
N LEU A 116 -13.15 8.89 -5.15
CA LEU A 116 -11.99 8.18 -5.68
C LEU A 116 -12.31 6.68 -5.87
N ALA A 117 -11.97 6.15 -7.05
CA ALA A 117 -12.04 4.72 -7.32
C ALA A 117 -10.70 4.06 -6.97
N ILE A 118 -10.65 3.37 -5.82
CA ILE A 118 -9.45 2.70 -5.29
C ILE A 118 -9.87 1.33 -4.76
N ASP A 119 -9.10 0.30 -5.11
CA ASP A 119 -9.31 -1.05 -4.59
C ASP A 119 -8.57 -1.21 -3.27
N TYR A 120 -9.29 -1.24 -2.14
CA TYR A 120 -8.70 -1.48 -0.83
C TYR A 120 -8.94 -2.93 -0.38
N LEU A 121 -7.86 -3.63 0.00
CA LEU A 121 -7.91 -5.04 0.39
C LEU A 121 -7.25 -5.26 1.76
N ALA A 122 -7.98 -5.89 2.68
CA ALA A 122 -7.41 -6.40 3.93
C ALA A 122 -6.69 -7.72 3.65
N THR A 123 -5.39 -7.66 3.33
CA THR A 123 -4.61 -8.82 2.89
C THR A 123 -3.12 -8.61 3.13
N SER A 124 -2.34 -9.69 3.04
CA SER A 124 -0.87 -9.62 3.07
C SER A 124 -0.28 -9.48 1.67
N VAL A 125 0.97 -9.01 1.60
CA VAL A 125 1.69 -8.91 0.32
C VAL A 125 1.92 -10.29 -0.31
N GLU A 126 2.16 -11.32 0.50
CA GLU A 126 2.38 -12.70 0.04
C GLU A 126 1.10 -13.28 -0.56
N ALA A 127 -0.05 -13.03 0.09
CA ALA A 127 -1.34 -13.47 -0.42
C ALA A 127 -1.67 -12.80 -1.77
N LEU A 128 -1.33 -11.52 -1.92
CA LEU A 128 -1.48 -10.81 -3.19
C LEU A 128 -0.51 -11.35 -4.27
N ALA A 129 0.74 -11.63 -3.90
CA ALA A 129 1.74 -12.16 -4.84
C ALA A 129 1.32 -13.52 -5.45
N VAL A 130 0.63 -14.37 -4.67
CA VAL A 130 0.12 -15.66 -5.15
C VAL A 130 -0.93 -15.52 -6.26
N THR A 131 -1.61 -14.37 -6.39
CA THR A 131 -2.58 -14.15 -7.47
C THR A 131 -1.93 -13.89 -8.83
N GLY A 132 -0.60 -13.67 -8.87
CA GLY A 132 0.12 -13.27 -10.07
C GLY A 132 -0.18 -11.83 -10.51
N ALA A 133 -0.71 -10.99 -9.61
CA ALA A 133 -0.88 -9.57 -9.87
C ALA A 133 0.50 -8.90 -10.04
N THR A 134 0.57 -7.88 -10.89
CA THR A 134 1.78 -7.07 -11.05
C THR A 134 1.44 -5.58 -11.11
N PHE A 135 2.35 -4.74 -10.66
CA PHE A 135 2.17 -3.29 -10.54
C PHE A 135 3.38 -2.56 -11.10
N ASN A 136 3.15 -1.41 -11.74
CA ASN A 136 4.24 -0.56 -12.24
C ASN A 136 4.89 0.26 -11.12
N ILE A 137 4.12 0.55 -10.08
CA ILE A 137 4.55 1.36 -8.94
C ILE A 137 4.18 0.59 -7.67
N ILE A 138 5.15 0.41 -6.77
CA ILE A 138 4.90 -0.12 -5.43
C ILE A 138 5.42 0.90 -4.41
N THR A 139 4.55 1.37 -3.54
CA THR A 139 4.92 2.16 -2.35
C THR A 139 4.82 1.29 -1.10
N CYS A 140 5.79 1.45 -0.20
CA CYS A 140 5.87 0.74 1.08
C CYS A 140 6.51 1.70 2.08
N LEU A 141 5.68 2.36 2.89
CA LEU A 141 6.08 3.52 3.71
C LEU A 141 5.71 3.27 5.17
N GLU A 142 6.71 3.25 6.07
CA GLU A 142 6.56 2.94 7.50
C GLU A 142 5.95 1.54 7.78
N VAL A 143 6.39 0.53 7.02
CA VAL A 143 5.88 -0.86 7.11
C VAL A 143 6.96 -1.85 7.53
N VAL A 144 8.15 -1.78 6.91
CA VAL A 144 9.21 -2.80 6.99
C VAL A 144 9.69 -3.06 8.42
N GLU A 145 9.62 -2.06 9.28
CA GLU A 145 9.94 -2.13 10.70
C GLU A 145 8.97 -3.02 11.50
N HIS A 146 7.74 -3.21 11.00
CA HIS A 146 6.66 -4.00 11.62
C HIS A 146 6.52 -5.41 11.02
N VAL A 147 7.26 -5.71 9.95
CA VAL A 147 7.24 -6.99 9.24
C VAL A 147 8.02 -8.06 10.02
N ALA A 148 7.39 -9.22 10.27
CA ALA A 148 7.97 -10.32 11.04
C ALA A 148 9.00 -11.14 10.24
N ASP A 149 8.70 -11.45 8.98
CA ASP A 149 9.59 -12.15 8.04
C ASP A 149 9.90 -11.24 6.85
N ARG A 150 11.07 -10.58 6.91
CA ARG A 150 11.49 -9.60 5.89
C ARG A 150 11.92 -10.26 4.59
N ASP A 151 12.48 -11.46 4.64
CA ASP A 151 12.96 -12.16 3.45
C ASP A 151 11.76 -12.60 2.59
N SER A 152 10.74 -13.18 3.22
CA SER A 152 9.49 -13.52 2.53
C SER A 152 8.78 -12.28 1.97
N PHE A 153 8.73 -11.21 2.77
CA PHE A 153 8.15 -9.93 2.36
C PHE A 153 8.84 -9.37 1.11
N PHE A 154 10.18 -9.24 1.11
CA PHE A 154 10.90 -8.69 -0.05
C PHE A 154 10.79 -9.59 -1.29
N ALA A 155 10.76 -10.92 -1.12
CA ALA A 155 10.51 -11.83 -2.24
C ALA A 155 9.12 -11.62 -2.85
N ALA A 156 8.09 -11.38 -2.03
CA ALA A 156 6.74 -11.07 -2.49
C ALA A 156 6.68 -9.71 -3.21
N LEU A 157 7.35 -8.68 -2.70
CA LEU A 157 7.45 -7.38 -3.39
C LEU A 157 8.09 -7.53 -4.78
N ALA A 158 9.17 -8.30 -4.88
CA ALA A 158 9.84 -8.54 -6.17
C ALA A 158 8.92 -9.25 -7.17
N ALA A 159 8.09 -10.20 -6.71
CA ALA A 159 7.13 -10.90 -7.55
C ALA A 159 5.96 -10.01 -8.03
N LEU A 160 5.60 -9.00 -7.24
CA LEU A 160 4.53 -8.04 -7.56
C LEU A 160 4.98 -6.88 -8.45
N LEU A 161 6.28 -6.61 -8.54
CA LEU A 161 6.79 -5.52 -9.37
C LEU A 161 6.83 -5.94 -10.83
N ALA A 162 6.22 -5.14 -11.72
CA ALA A 162 6.31 -5.35 -13.15
C ALA A 162 7.79 -5.25 -13.63
N PRO A 163 8.19 -6.04 -14.65
CA PRO A 163 9.56 -6.02 -15.19
C PRO A 163 10.02 -4.68 -15.76
#